data_AF-A0A3A3FLM7-F1
#
_entry.id   AF-A0A3A3FLM7-F1
#
_cell.length_a   1.000
_cell.length_b   1.000
_cell.length_c   1.000
_cell.angle_alpha   90.00
_cell.angle_beta   90.00
_cell.angle_gamma   90.00
#
_symmetry.space_group_name_H-M   'P 1'
#
loop_
_entity.id
_entity.type
_entity.pdbx_description
1 polymer ?
#
loop_
_entity_poly.entity_id
_entity_poly.type
_entity_poly.pdbx_seq_one_letter_code
_entity_poly.pdbx_strand_id
1 'polypeptide(L)'
;MFPPRRRWAREAGINMGRIADALWAPRLPQKWRAIQYIESHDEVYRDRSPRIARLADESNPRSWYARSRSRFATGLLLMAPGMPMLFMGQEFLEDKPWSDDPGMDERFLLYWAELDGRDRHMTDFLRFVSDAIRLRRLHAGLRGEGLRIISVDEGNRMLAFQRWVEGVGHDVVVVASLNENPLYGYRLGMPYAGTWVEVLNSDFYDHFPTPSAGGTADSSMASTCRCMASPPLQS
;
A
#
# COMPACT_ATOMS: atom_id res chain seq x y z
N MET A 1 30.63 16.33 -3.25
CA MET A 1 30.21 16.14 -4.66
C MET A 1 29.36 14.89 -4.72
N PHE A 2 28.04 15.03 -4.58
CA PHE A 2 27.12 13.89 -4.64
C PHE A 2 26.88 13.50 -6.10
N PRO A 3 26.83 12.20 -6.43
CA PRO A 3 26.66 11.75 -7.82
C PRO A 3 25.27 12.13 -8.36
N PRO A 4 25.10 12.24 -9.69
CA PRO A 4 23.86 12.67 -10.32
C PRO A 4 22.72 11.67 -10.03
N ARG A 5 21.57 12.21 -9.59
CA ARG A 5 20.35 11.47 -9.23
C ARG A 5 19.80 10.75 -10.47
N ARG A 6 19.99 9.43 -10.54
CA ARG A 6 19.46 8.56 -11.61
C ARG A 6 17.97 8.32 -11.43
N ARG A 7 17.19 8.28 -12.53
CA ARG A 7 15.77 7.84 -12.61
C ARG A 7 15.43 6.70 -11.62
N TRP A 8 14.84 6.99 -10.46
CA TRP A 8 14.71 5.99 -9.39
C TRP A 8 13.46 5.10 -9.47
N ALA A 9 12.40 5.51 -10.18
CA ALA A 9 11.10 4.82 -10.01
C ALA A 9 10.57 4.11 -11.25
N ARG A 10 10.77 4.64 -12.47
CA ARG A 10 10.12 4.08 -13.67
C ARG A 10 10.81 2.84 -14.24
N GLU A 11 12.12 2.71 -14.05
CA GLU A 11 12.98 1.68 -14.67
C GLU A 11 13.74 0.83 -13.63
N ALA A 12 13.46 1.00 -12.34
CA ALA A 12 14.13 0.20 -11.30
C ALA A 12 13.68 -1.27 -11.39
N GLY A 13 14.63 -2.19 -11.42
CA GLY A 13 14.35 -3.62 -11.25
C GLY A 13 13.82 -3.85 -9.84
N ILE A 14 12.49 -3.94 -9.69
CA ILE A 14 11.85 -4.23 -8.42
C ILE A 14 11.87 -5.75 -8.23
N ASN A 15 12.46 -6.21 -7.13
CA ASN A 15 12.47 -7.61 -6.76
C ASN A 15 11.35 -7.87 -5.75
N MET A 16 10.30 -8.55 -6.19
CA MET A 16 9.12 -8.84 -5.38
C MET A 16 9.45 -9.80 -4.23
N GLY A 17 10.42 -10.71 -4.41
CA GLY A 17 10.91 -11.60 -3.36
C GLY A 17 11.49 -10.83 -2.17
N ARG A 18 12.28 -9.79 -2.42
CA ARG A 18 12.82 -8.92 -1.36
C ARG A 18 11.71 -8.15 -0.64
N ILE A 19 10.66 -7.75 -1.33
CA ILE A 19 9.49 -7.14 -0.70
C ILE A 19 8.80 -8.18 0.19
N ALA A 20 8.60 -9.41 -0.29
CA ALA A 20 8.00 -10.49 0.47
C ALA A 20 8.81 -10.81 1.74
N ASP A 21 10.14 -10.89 1.63
CA ASP A 21 11.04 -11.10 2.76
C ASP A 21 10.97 -9.96 3.78
N ALA A 22 10.80 -8.72 3.29
CA ALA A 22 10.71 -7.53 4.13
C ALA A 22 9.36 -7.37 4.85
N LEU A 23 8.29 -8.06 4.40
CA LEU A 23 7.03 -8.12 5.15
C LEU A 23 7.22 -8.83 6.51
N TRP A 24 8.27 -9.62 6.63
CA TRP A 24 8.64 -10.29 7.87
C TRP A 24 9.63 -9.42 8.65
N ALA A 25 9.42 -9.31 9.96
CA ALA A 25 10.42 -8.76 10.88
C ALA A 25 11.16 -9.92 11.58
N PRO A 26 12.09 -10.65 10.92
CA PRO A 26 12.68 -11.89 11.43
C PRO A 26 13.44 -11.70 12.74
N ARG A 27 13.86 -10.46 13.03
CA ARG A 27 14.71 -10.15 14.20
C ARG A 27 13.92 -9.89 15.48
N LEU A 28 12.58 -9.86 15.43
CA LEU A 28 11.76 -9.60 16.61
C LEU A 28 11.02 -10.87 17.07
N PRO A 29 11.08 -11.23 18.37
CA PRO A 29 10.39 -12.40 18.90
C PRO A 29 8.87 -12.26 18.84
N GLN A 30 8.37 -11.02 18.89
CA GLN A 30 6.96 -10.65 18.72
C GLN A 30 6.87 -9.70 17.53
N LYS A 31 6.47 -10.23 16.37
CA LYS A 31 6.54 -9.50 15.09
C LYS A 31 5.55 -8.34 15.04
N TRP A 32 4.44 -8.46 15.76
CA TRP A 32 3.47 -7.37 15.90
C TRP A 32 4.06 -6.12 16.59
N ARG A 33 5.22 -6.22 17.26
CA ARG A 33 5.92 -5.07 17.87
C ARG A 33 6.83 -4.31 16.91
N ALA A 34 7.02 -4.80 15.69
CA ALA A 34 7.80 -4.08 14.68
C ALA A 34 7.08 -2.78 14.32
N ILE A 35 7.71 -1.62 14.53
CA ILE A 35 7.23 -0.37 13.93
C ILE A 35 7.73 -0.35 12.49
N GLN A 36 6.81 -0.23 11.54
CA GLN A 36 7.12 -0.12 10.13
C GLN A 36 6.65 1.23 9.62
N TYR A 37 7.40 1.82 8.70
CA TYR A 37 7.08 3.10 8.09
C TYR A 37 7.63 3.16 6.66
N ILE A 38 7.10 4.08 5.87
CA ILE A 38 7.56 4.37 4.49
C ILE A 38 8.40 5.63 4.47
N GLU A 39 7.96 6.63 5.21
CA GLU A 39 8.67 7.88 5.46
C GLU A 39 8.52 8.26 6.94
N SER A 40 9.49 9.02 7.45
CA SER A 40 9.46 9.62 8.77
C SER A 40 9.89 11.08 8.72
N HIS A 41 9.60 11.83 9.77
CA HIS A 41 9.98 13.24 9.88
C HIS A 41 11.48 13.46 9.59
N ASP A 42 12.37 12.63 10.13
CA ASP A 42 13.80 12.72 9.87
C ASP A 42 14.17 12.47 8.40
N GLU A 43 13.48 11.54 7.73
CA GLU A 43 13.79 11.17 6.35
C GLU A 43 13.32 12.19 5.33
N VAL A 44 12.14 12.79 5.55
CA VAL A 44 11.55 13.77 4.61
C VAL A 44 11.77 15.21 5.04
N TYR A 45 12.69 15.44 5.98
CA TYR A 45 13.14 16.78 6.34
C TYR A 45 13.64 17.52 5.10
N ARG A 46 13.51 18.86 5.12
CA ARG A 46 13.57 19.76 3.96
C ARG A 46 14.73 19.58 2.98
N ASP A 47 15.87 19.08 3.44
CA ASP A 47 17.11 18.87 2.68
C ASP A 47 17.49 17.38 2.56
N ARG A 48 16.58 16.47 2.89
CA ARG A 48 16.76 15.02 2.91
C ARG A 48 16.03 14.36 1.72
N SER A 49 15.37 13.23 1.95
CA SER A 49 14.71 12.44 0.92
C SER A 49 13.39 13.11 0.50
N PRO A 50 13.00 13.02 -0.79
CA PRO A 50 11.65 13.35 -1.20
C PRO A 50 10.62 12.43 -0.54
N ARG A 51 9.39 12.91 -0.38
CA ARG A 51 8.25 12.08 0.01
C ARG A 51 7.91 11.01 -1.04
N ILE A 52 7.20 9.97 -0.64
CA ILE A 52 6.88 8.81 -1.47
C ILE A 52 6.24 9.17 -2.82
N ALA A 53 5.35 10.17 -2.85
CA ALA A 53 4.70 10.62 -4.07
C ALA A 53 5.71 11.13 -5.12
N ARG A 54 6.70 11.91 -4.68
CA ARG A 54 7.76 12.46 -5.53
C ARG A 54 8.87 11.45 -5.80
N LEU A 55 9.14 10.53 -4.87
CA LEU A 55 10.02 9.38 -5.14
C LEU A 55 9.45 8.52 -6.27
N ALA A 56 8.13 8.30 -6.28
CA ALA A 56 7.45 7.48 -7.26
C ALA A 56 7.37 8.14 -8.66
N ASP A 57 7.23 9.46 -8.72
CA ASP A 57 7.36 10.27 -9.94
C ASP A 57 7.84 11.69 -9.59
N GLU A 58 9.11 11.96 -9.91
CA GLU A 58 9.75 13.24 -9.60
C GLU A 58 9.14 14.39 -10.42
N SER A 59 8.67 14.10 -11.63
CA SER A 59 8.15 15.11 -12.56
C SER A 59 6.71 15.51 -12.26
N ASN A 60 5.92 14.55 -11.77
CA ASN A 60 4.51 14.77 -11.46
C ASN A 60 4.09 13.87 -10.27
N PRO A 61 4.18 14.37 -9.03
CA PRO A 61 3.78 13.64 -7.82
C PRO A 61 2.28 13.33 -7.72
N ARG A 62 1.48 13.77 -8.69
CA ARG A 62 0.05 13.44 -8.82
C ARG A 62 -0.24 12.51 -10.00
N SER A 63 0.79 12.11 -10.76
CA SER A 63 0.62 11.20 -11.89
C SER A 63 0.02 9.86 -11.43
N TRP A 64 -0.54 9.10 -12.37
CA TRP A 64 -1.01 7.75 -12.06
C TRP A 64 0.09 6.90 -11.41
N TYR A 65 1.34 7.00 -11.89
CA TYR A 65 2.49 6.29 -11.31
C TYR A 65 2.75 6.68 -9.85
N ALA A 66 2.75 7.98 -9.55
CA ALA A 66 2.95 8.48 -8.19
C ALA A 66 1.89 7.94 -7.24
N ARG A 67 0.62 8.04 -7.65
CA ARG A 67 -0.54 7.64 -6.85
C ARG A 67 -0.58 6.13 -6.64
N SER A 68 -0.44 5.37 -7.71
CA SER A 68 -0.48 3.91 -7.68
C SER A 68 0.63 3.31 -6.82
N ARG A 69 1.89 3.74 -6.99
CA ARG A 69 3.01 3.26 -6.15
C ARG A 69 2.87 3.67 -4.70
N SER A 70 2.37 4.88 -4.43
CA SER A 70 2.10 5.33 -3.06
C SER A 70 1.00 4.49 -2.40
N ARG A 71 -0.05 4.10 -3.14
CA ARG A 71 -1.08 3.19 -2.64
C ARG A 71 -0.56 1.77 -2.44
N PHE A 72 0.27 1.27 -3.35
CA PHE A 72 0.94 -0.03 -3.19
C PHE A 72 1.76 -0.06 -1.89
N ALA A 73 2.64 0.92 -1.69
CA ALA A 73 3.49 1.00 -0.50
C ALA A 73 2.63 1.14 0.76
N THR A 74 1.69 2.09 0.78
CA THR A 74 0.81 2.33 1.93
C THR A 74 -0.10 1.15 2.24
N GLY A 75 -0.57 0.45 1.21
CA GLY A 75 -1.32 -0.80 1.34
C GLY A 75 -0.48 -1.89 1.98
N LEU A 76 0.76 -2.11 1.53
CA LEU A 76 1.66 -3.07 2.17
C LEU A 76 1.91 -2.71 3.64
N LEU A 77 2.21 -1.45 3.94
CA LEU A 77 2.42 -0.97 5.31
C LEU A 77 1.22 -1.28 6.21
N LEU A 78 0.01 -0.98 5.76
CA LEU A 78 -1.22 -1.19 6.53
C LEU A 78 -1.67 -2.65 6.58
N MET A 79 -1.22 -3.49 5.64
CA MET A 79 -1.63 -4.90 5.55
C MET A 79 -0.53 -5.89 5.97
N ALA A 80 0.68 -5.43 6.29
CA ALA A 80 1.77 -6.23 6.84
C ALA A 80 1.60 -6.47 8.36
N PRO A 81 2.25 -7.51 8.93
CA PRO A 81 2.37 -7.69 10.38
C PRO A 81 3.19 -6.54 10.98
N GLY A 82 2.87 -6.11 12.20
CA GLY A 82 3.57 -5.00 12.87
C GLY A 82 2.65 -3.82 13.20
N MET A 83 3.23 -2.75 13.72
CA MET A 83 2.58 -1.46 13.99
C MET A 83 2.92 -0.49 12.85
N PRO A 84 1.97 -0.18 11.96
CA PRO A 84 2.21 0.80 10.91
C PRO A 84 2.30 2.20 11.50
N MET A 85 3.29 2.97 11.07
CA MET A 85 3.43 4.39 11.35
C MET A 85 3.28 5.17 10.04
N LEU A 86 2.36 6.14 10.06
CA LEU A 86 2.21 7.14 9.00
C LEU A 86 2.77 8.46 9.49
N PHE A 87 3.57 9.13 8.67
CA PHE A 87 3.98 10.50 8.95
C PHE A 87 2.94 11.48 8.40
N MET A 88 2.78 12.64 9.06
CA MET A 88 1.75 13.61 8.67
C MET A 88 1.91 14.05 7.21
N GLY A 89 0.80 14.10 6.50
CA GLY A 89 0.72 14.36 5.07
C GLY A 89 0.83 13.10 4.20
N GLN A 90 1.41 12.01 4.70
CA GLN A 90 1.50 10.76 3.95
C GLN A 90 0.11 10.18 3.68
N GLU A 91 -0.84 10.39 4.61
CA GLU A 91 -2.23 9.91 4.51
C GLU A 91 -3.02 10.51 3.35
N PHE A 92 -2.58 11.64 2.79
CA PHE A 92 -3.28 12.33 1.70
C PHE A 92 -2.37 12.63 0.50
N LEU A 93 -1.25 11.92 0.36
CA LEU A 93 -0.31 12.05 -0.76
C LEU A 93 0.44 13.39 -0.79
N GLU A 94 0.84 13.93 0.37
CA GLU A 94 1.75 15.08 0.41
C GLU A 94 3.05 14.78 -0.36
N ASP A 95 3.55 15.77 -1.08
CA ASP A 95 4.78 15.66 -1.88
C ASP A 95 5.83 16.73 -1.52
N LYS A 96 5.44 17.74 -0.73
CA LYS A 96 6.36 18.76 -0.24
C LYS A 96 7.30 18.21 0.84
N PRO A 97 8.56 18.68 0.86
CA PRO A 97 9.46 18.40 1.99
C PRO A 97 8.89 18.96 3.29
N TRP A 98 9.33 18.42 4.42
CA TRP A 98 8.87 18.83 5.75
C TRP A 98 9.91 19.69 6.48
N SER A 99 9.46 20.63 7.30
CA SER A 99 10.30 21.39 8.24
C SER A 99 9.55 21.54 9.57
N ASP A 100 10.28 21.51 10.68
CA ASP A 100 9.79 21.77 12.04
C ASP A 100 9.82 23.27 12.39
N ASP A 101 10.64 24.04 11.69
CA ASP A 101 10.74 25.51 11.83
C ASP A 101 9.46 26.23 11.37
N PRO A 102 8.69 26.86 12.29
CA PRO A 102 7.44 27.55 11.97
C PRO A 102 7.64 28.88 11.22
N GLY A 103 8.87 29.42 11.20
CA GLY A 103 9.21 30.65 10.48
C GLY A 103 9.60 30.44 9.01
N MET A 104 9.57 29.20 8.54
CA MET A 104 9.95 28.84 7.18
C MET A 104 8.85 29.10 6.15
N ASP A 105 9.28 29.13 4.89
CA ASP A 105 8.48 29.29 3.68
C ASP A 105 7.29 28.32 3.61
N GLU A 106 6.14 28.80 3.10
CA GLU A 106 4.88 28.05 2.92
C GLU A 106 5.07 26.71 2.16
N ARG A 107 6.14 26.60 1.37
CA ARG A 107 6.54 25.36 0.68
C ARG A 107 6.85 24.17 1.61
N PHE A 108 6.94 24.37 2.92
CA PHE A 108 7.14 23.30 3.92
C PHE A 108 5.89 22.99 4.75
N LEU A 109 4.85 23.81 4.65
CA LEU A 109 3.57 23.57 5.29
C LEU A 109 2.80 22.49 4.55
N LEU A 110 1.85 21.82 5.21
CA LEU A 110 1.01 20.81 4.57
C LEU A 110 -0.03 21.43 3.63
N TYR A 111 -0.41 20.73 2.57
CA TYR A 111 -1.47 21.11 1.64
C TYR A 111 -2.90 20.91 2.19
N TRP A 112 -3.21 21.53 3.34
CA TRP A 112 -4.52 21.39 3.98
C TRP A 112 -5.69 21.83 3.09
N ALA A 113 -5.54 22.97 2.39
CA ALA A 113 -6.57 23.52 1.52
C ALA A 113 -6.91 22.60 0.32
N GLU A 114 -6.02 21.68 -0.04
CA GLU A 114 -6.26 20.74 -1.14
C GLU A 114 -7.28 19.66 -0.76
N LEU A 115 -7.42 19.38 0.55
CA LEU A 115 -8.38 18.42 1.09
C LEU A 115 -9.82 18.96 1.10
N ASP A 116 -10.02 20.26 0.89
CA ASP A 116 -11.34 20.88 0.71
C ASP A 116 -11.92 20.63 -0.71
N GLY A 117 -11.46 19.57 -1.37
CA GLY A 117 -11.90 19.16 -2.70
C GLY A 117 -11.20 19.86 -3.86
N ARG A 118 -10.13 20.63 -3.62
CA ARG A 118 -9.35 21.30 -4.68
C ARG A 118 -8.45 20.31 -5.43
N ASP A 119 -7.88 19.33 -4.72
CA ASP A 119 -7.20 18.19 -5.32
C ASP A 119 -7.97 16.89 -5.02
N ARG A 120 -8.70 16.43 -6.03
CA ARG A 120 -9.41 15.14 -5.97
C ARG A 120 -8.48 13.97 -5.68
N HIS A 121 -7.24 14.01 -6.15
CA HIS A 121 -6.30 12.90 -6.01
C HIS A 121 -5.84 12.75 -4.57
N MET A 122 -5.63 13.87 -3.86
CA MET A 122 -5.32 13.87 -2.43
C MET A 122 -6.52 13.43 -1.60
N THR A 123 -7.71 13.92 -1.94
CA THR A 123 -8.96 13.54 -1.29
C THR A 123 -9.24 12.03 -1.45
N ASP A 124 -9.07 11.49 -2.66
CA ASP A 124 -9.26 10.06 -2.94
C ASP A 124 -8.16 9.19 -2.30
N PHE A 125 -6.93 9.71 -2.18
CA PHE A 125 -5.88 9.02 -1.45
C PHE A 125 -6.19 8.96 0.07
N LEU A 126 -6.68 10.05 0.65
CA LEU A 126 -7.13 10.08 2.05
C LEU A 126 -8.27 9.10 2.31
N ARG A 127 -9.22 8.99 1.38
CA ARG A 127 -10.29 7.98 1.44
C ARG A 127 -9.73 6.57 1.42
N PHE A 128 -8.79 6.27 0.51
CA PHE A 128 -8.11 4.97 0.46
C PHE A 128 -7.41 4.64 1.79
N VAL A 129 -6.65 5.57 2.35
CA VAL A 129 -5.93 5.35 3.62
C VAL A 129 -6.93 5.14 4.76
N SER A 130 -8.01 5.92 4.81
CA SER A 130 -9.07 5.79 5.81
C SER A 130 -9.76 4.43 5.74
N ASP A 131 -10.10 3.97 4.53
CA ASP A 131 -10.75 2.67 4.31
C ASP A 131 -9.80 1.50 4.61
N ALA A 132 -8.51 1.63 4.28
CA ALA A 132 -7.49 0.64 4.62
C ALA A 132 -7.27 0.53 6.14
N ILE A 133 -7.25 1.67 6.87
CA ILE A 133 -7.19 1.68 8.34
C ILE A 133 -8.46 1.05 8.93
N ARG A 134 -9.64 1.37 8.39
CA ARG A 134 -10.90 0.76 8.80
C ARG A 134 -10.87 -0.76 8.61
N LEU A 135 -10.42 -1.24 7.45
CA LEU A 135 -10.28 -2.66 7.17
C LEU A 135 -9.36 -3.34 8.19
N ARG A 136 -8.17 -2.76 8.44
CA ARG A 136 -7.22 -3.27 9.44
C ARG A 136 -7.84 -3.38 10.84
N ARG A 137 -8.70 -2.44 11.22
CA ARG A 137 -9.39 -2.48 12.53
C ARG A 137 -10.46 -3.56 12.59
N LEU A 138 -11.20 -3.77 11.50
CA LEU A 138 -12.28 -4.77 11.41
C LEU A 138 -11.76 -6.21 11.37
N HIS A 139 -10.60 -6.46 10.75
CA HIS A 139 -10.05 -7.81 10.63
C HIS A 139 -8.90 -8.05 11.62
N ALA A 140 -9.14 -8.92 12.61
CA ALA A 140 -8.13 -9.30 13.60
C ALA A 140 -6.86 -9.89 12.95
N GLY A 141 -7.00 -10.62 11.84
CA GLY A 141 -5.88 -11.16 11.05
C GLY A 141 -4.85 -10.12 10.64
N LEU A 142 -5.28 -8.92 10.26
CA LEU A 142 -4.38 -7.84 9.84
C LEU A 142 -3.59 -7.25 11.03
N ARG A 143 -4.08 -7.41 12.25
CA ARG A 143 -3.42 -6.96 13.50
C ARG A 143 -2.64 -8.08 14.21
N GLY A 144 -2.83 -9.33 13.82
CA GLY A 144 -2.14 -10.50 14.37
C GLY A 144 -0.78 -10.78 13.73
N GLU A 145 -0.13 -11.89 14.11
CA GLU A 145 1.18 -12.28 13.56
C GLU A 145 1.10 -13.21 12.35
N GLY A 146 -0.06 -13.82 12.10
CA GLY A 146 -0.24 -14.77 11.00
C GLY A 146 0.11 -14.12 9.67
N LEU A 147 1.12 -14.66 8.99
CA LEU A 147 1.54 -14.24 7.67
C LEU A 147 2.06 -15.46 6.92
N ARG A 148 1.57 -15.65 5.70
CA ARG A 148 2.00 -16.69 4.77
C ARG A 148 2.05 -16.11 3.38
N ILE A 149 3.23 -16.17 2.75
CA ILE A 149 3.36 -15.81 1.34
C ILE A 149 2.66 -16.89 0.51
N ILE A 150 1.71 -16.48 -0.32
CA ILE A 150 0.96 -17.37 -1.22
C ILE A 150 1.68 -17.45 -2.57
N SER A 151 2.09 -16.30 -3.11
CA SER A 151 2.74 -16.22 -4.41
C SER A 151 3.66 -15.01 -4.49
N VAL A 152 4.80 -15.20 -5.15
CA VAL A 152 5.71 -14.15 -5.60
C VAL A 152 5.92 -14.37 -7.09
N ASP A 153 5.42 -13.44 -7.90
CA ASP A 153 5.51 -13.50 -9.35
C ASP A 153 6.32 -12.31 -9.84
N GLU A 154 7.63 -12.52 -10.02
CA GLU A 154 8.56 -11.49 -10.46
C GLU A 154 8.24 -10.99 -11.87
N GLY A 155 7.81 -11.88 -12.77
CA GLY A 155 7.48 -11.54 -14.15
C GLY A 155 6.29 -10.61 -14.24
N ASN A 156 5.26 -10.86 -13.42
CA ASN A 156 4.07 -10.02 -13.36
C ASN A 156 4.15 -8.93 -12.29
N ARG A 157 5.28 -8.79 -11.57
CA ARG A 157 5.47 -7.85 -10.44
C ARG A 157 4.33 -7.94 -9.41
N MET A 158 3.98 -9.17 -9.01
CA MET A 158 2.86 -9.45 -8.11
C MET A 158 3.32 -10.18 -6.85
N LEU A 159 2.74 -9.82 -5.72
CA LEU A 159 2.92 -10.44 -4.42
C LEU A 159 1.56 -10.71 -3.79
N ALA A 160 1.31 -11.96 -3.41
CA ALA A 160 0.11 -12.35 -2.67
C ALA A 160 0.48 -12.99 -1.33
N PHE A 161 -0.20 -12.60 -0.26
CA PHE A 161 0.02 -13.18 1.06
C PHE A 161 -1.27 -13.20 1.89
N GLN A 162 -1.36 -14.16 2.81
CA GLN A 162 -2.46 -14.33 3.75
C GLN A 162 -2.11 -13.75 5.11
N ARG A 163 -3.12 -13.20 5.79
CA ARG A 163 -3.10 -12.75 7.18
C ARG A 163 -4.25 -13.38 7.94
N TRP A 164 -3.99 -13.98 9.11
CA TRP A 164 -5.00 -14.66 9.92
C TRP A 164 -4.66 -14.65 11.41
N VAL A 165 -5.65 -15.03 12.22
CA VAL A 165 -5.45 -15.44 13.61
C VAL A 165 -6.01 -16.85 13.76
N GLU A 166 -5.22 -17.75 14.33
CA GLU A 166 -5.60 -19.16 14.52
C GLU A 166 -6.93 -19.27 15.27
N GLY A 167 -7.86 -20.08 14.74
CA GLY A 167 -9.18 -20.31 15.35
C GLY A 167 -10.18 -19.15 15.30
N VAL A 168 -9.83 -17.99 14.70
CA VAL A 168 -10.74 -16.82 14.63
C VAL A 168 -11.54 -16.77 13.32
N GLY A 169 -10.93 -17.17 12.20
CA GLY A 169 -11.49 -16.97 10.86
C GLY A 169 -11.36 -15.54 10.35
N HIS A 170 -12.08 -15.21 9.28
CA HIS A 170 -12.04 -13.91 8.60
C HIS A 170 -10.63 -13.51 8.11
N ASP A 171 -9.91 -14.50 7.60
CA ASP A 171 -8.60 -14.35 7.01
C ASP A 171 -8.65 -13.34 5.87
N VAL A 172 -7.56 -12.61 5.70
CA VAL A 172 -7.41 -11.64 4.62
C VAL A 172 -6.28 -12.10 3.72
N VAL A 173 -6.58 -12.26 2.43
CA VAL A 173 -5.58 -12.40 1.37
C VAL A 173 -5.34 -11.03 0.76
N VAL A 174 -4.10 -10.59 0.79
CA VAL A 174 -3.65 -9.34 0.21
C VAL A 174 -2.95 -9.66 -1.10
N VAL A 175 -3.36 -9.00 -2.17
CA VAL A 175 -2.76 -9.07 -3.50
C VAL A 175 -2.22 -7.69 -3.82
N ALA A 176 -0.90 -7.58 -3.92
CA ALA A 176 -0.19 -6.35 -4.18
C ALA A 176 0.53 -6.48 -5.53
N SER A 177 0.24 -5.58 -6.46
CA SER A 177 0.81 -5.56 -7.80
C SER A 177 1.51 -4.24 -8.07
N LEU A 178 2.64 -4.31 -8.76
CA LEU A 178 3.32 -3.17 -9.39
C LEU A 178 3.29 -3.30 -10.92
N ASN A 179 2.42 -4.17 -11.45
CA ASN A 179 2.24 -4.31 -12.88
C ASN A 179 1.52 -3.09 -13.46
N GLU A 180 2.09 -2.47 -14.49
CA GLU A 180 1.48 -1.30 -15.12
C GLU A 180 0.34 -1.65 -16.07
N ASN A 181 0.21 -2.94 -16.41
CA ASN A 181 -0.83 -3.43 -17.30
C ASN A 181 -1.86 -4.26 -16.52
N PRO A 182 -3.16 -4.09 -16.82
CA PRO A 182 -4.21 -4.97 -16.32
C PRO A 182 -3.92 -6.44 -16.65
N LEU A 183 -3.87 -7.28 -15.63
CA LEU A 183 -3.82 -8.74 -15.80
C LEU A 183 -5.23 -9.31 -15.78
N TYR A 184 -5.68 -9.88 -16.91
CA TYR A 184 -6.96 -10.60 -17.02
C TYR A 184 -6.71 -12.11 -16.96
N GLY A 185 -7.64 -12.88 -16.38
CA GLY A 185 -7.46 -14.34 -16.27
C GLY A 185 -6.37 -14.77 -15.29
N TYR A 186 -5.86 -13.86 -14.46
CA TYR A 186 -4.78 -14.17 -13.53
C TYR A 186 -5.30 -15.10 -12.42
N ARG A 187 -4.78 -16.33 -12.39
CA ARG A 187 -5.18 -17.33 -11.41
C ARG A 187 -4.29 -17.28 -10.19
N LEU A 188 -4.89 -16.99 -9.04
CA LEU A 188 -4.24 -17.04 -7.74
C LEU A 188 -4.83 -18.20 -6.91
N GLY A 189 -3.96 -19.06 -6.38
CA GLY A 189 -4.39 -20.10 -5.44
C GLY A 189 -4.79 -19.49 -4.10
N MET A 190 -6.00 -19.82 -3.61
CA MET A 190 -6.47 -19.36 -2.30
C MET A 190 -6.07 -20.33 -1.18
N PRO A 191 -5.87 -19.84 0.06
CA PRO A 191 -5.55 -20.66 1.24
C PRO A 191 -6.40 -21.91 1.47
N TYR A 192 -7.69 -21.82 1.15
CA TYR A 192 -8.68 -22.87 1.28
C TYR A 192 -9.89 -22.56 0.39
N ALA A 193 -10.72 -23.58 0.17
CA ALA A 193 -11.95 -23.48 -0.60
C ALA A 193 -12.99 -22.58 0.09
N GLY A 194 -13.84 -21.94 -0.70
CA GLY A 194 -14.87 -21.03 -0.22
C GLY A 194 -14.96 -19.76 -1.07
N THR A 195 -15.96 -18.93 -0.78
CA THR A 195 -16.15 -17.65 -1.47
C THR A 195 -15.32 -16.56 -0.80
N TRP A 196 -14.31 -16.07 -1.49
CA TRP A 196 -13.52 -14.92 -1.06
C TRP A 196 -14.14 -13.63 -1.60
N VAL A 197 -14.37 -12.65 -0.73
CA VAL A 197 -15.02 -11.39 -1.07
C VAL A 197 -14.00 -10.27 -1.11
N GLU A 198 -14.04 -9.44 -2.15
CA GLU A 198 -13.23 -8.23 -2.22
C GLU A 198 -13.70 -7.20 -1.19
N VAL A 199 -12.81 -6.80 -0.28
CA VAL A 199 -13.09 -5.86 0.82
C VAL A 199 -12.34 -4.54 0.69
N LEU A 200 -11.30 -4.49 -0.14
CA LEU A 200 -10.59 -3.26 -0.51
C LEU A 200 -9.95 -3.43 -1.88
N ASN A 201 -10.02 -2.38 -2.69
CA ASN A 201 -9.36 -2.32 -4.00
C ASN A 201 -8.86 -0.90 -4.25
N SER A 202 -7.55 -0.72 -4.27
CA SER A 202 -6.93 0.61 -4.43
C SER A 202 -7.24 1.30 -5.75
N ASP A 203 -7.59 0.56 -6.80
CA ASP A 203 -7.86 1.11 -8.14
C ASP A 203 -9.21 1.81 -8.21
N PHE A 204 -10.12 1.47 -7.28
CA PHE A 204 -11.41 2.14 -7.13
C PHE A 204 -11.24 3.66 -6.96
N TYR A 205 -10.19 4.08 -6.26
CA TYR A 205 -9.88 5.50 -5.99
C TYR A 205 -9.21 6.21 -7.17
N ASP A 206 -8.95 5.49 -8.27
CA ASP A 206 -8.55 6.07 -9.56
C ASP A 206 -9.69 6.10 -10.57
N HIS A 207 -10.89 5.68 -10.15
CA HIS A 207 -12.08 5.58 -11.00
C HIS A 207 -11.87 4.70 -12.23
N PHE A 208 -10.97 3.71 -12.13
CA PHE A 208 -10.88 2.68 -13.15
C PHE A 208 -12.14 1.81 -13.13
N PRO A 209 -12.64 1.38 -14.30
CA PRO A 209 -13.76 0.45 -14.34
C PRO A 209 -13.34 -0.86 -13.68
N THR A 210 -13.86 -1.12 -12.48
CA THR A 210 -13.75 -2.43 -11.83
C THR A 210 -14.76 -3.37 -12.50
N PRO A 211 -14.34 -4.49 -13.12
CA PRO A 211 -15.30 -5.51 -13.51
C PRO A 211 -16.07 -5.97 -12.27
N SER A 212 -17.40 -6.06 -12.40
CA SER A 212 -18.32 -6.37 -11.32
C SER A 212 -17.83 -7.57 -10.50
N ALA A 213 -17.75 -7.40 -9.18
CA ALA A 213 -17.37 -8.40 -8.19
C ALA A 213 -18.29 -9.63 -8.26
N GLY A 214 -17.98 -10.55 -9.19
CA GLY A 214 -18.72 -11.78 -9.44
C GLY A 214 -17.83 -12.99 -9.21
N GLY A 215 -17.71 -13.42 -7.95
CA GLY A 215 -17.42 -14.80 -7.52
C GLY A 215 -16.14 -15.50 -7.99
N THR A 216 -15.35 -14.89 -8.87
CA THR A 216 -14.14 -15.47 -9.47
C THR A 216 -13.11 -14.35 -9.51
N ALA A 217 -11.84 -14.66 -9.22
CA ALA A 217 -10.74 -13.71 -9.23
C ALA A 217 -10.37 -13.21 -10.65
N ASP A 218 -11.36 -13.04 -11.53
CA ASP A 218 -11.22 -12.43 -12.84
C ASP A 218 -11.41 -10.93 -12.70
N SER A 219 -10.30 -10.24 -12.48
CA SER A 219 -10.29 -8.79 -12.39
C SER A 219 -9.02 -8.21 -12.97
N SER A 220 -9.16 -7.16 -13.76
CA SER A 220 -8.07 -6.29 -14.20
C SER A 220 -7.23 -5.84 -13.01
N MET A 221 -5.97 -6.26 -12.93
CA MET A 221 -5.02 -5.81 -11.91
C MET A 221 -3.99 -4.87 -12.53
N ALA A 222 -4.08 -3.55 -12.30
CA ALA A 222 -3.06 -2.59 -12.74
C ALA A 222 -2.49 -1.81 -11.54
N SER A 223 -1.32 -2.22 -11.04
CA SER A 223 -0.56 -1.63 -9.92
C SER A 223 -1.42 -1.29 -8.70
N THR A 224 -1.83 -2.35 -7.98
CA THR A 224 -2.93 -2.33 -7.03
C THR A 224 -2.50 -2.85 -5.66
N CYS A 225 -3.25 -2.49 -4.61
CA CYS A 225 -3.39 -3.29 -3.40
C CYS A 225 -4.85 -3.68 -3.27
N ARG A 226 -5.12 -5.00 -3.31
CA ARG A 226 -6.44 -5.59 -3.19
C ARG A 226 -6.48 -6.54 -2.00
N CYS A 227 -7.54 -6.49 -1.22
CA CYS A 227 -7.76 -7.38 -0.10
C CYS A 227 -9.01 -8.20 -0.33
N MET A 228 -8.89 -9.52 -0.14
CA MET A 228 -9.97 -10.49 -0.20
C MET A 228 -10.17 -11.07 1.20
N ALA A 229 -11.39 -11.05 1.72
CA ALA A 229 -11.71 -11.65 3.02
C ALA A 229 -12.38 -13.03 2.84
N SER A 230 -12.04 -13.95 3.73
CA SER A 230 -12.64 -15.27 3.80
C SER A 230 -14.01 -15.23 4.49
N PRO A 231 -14.86 -16.25 4.26
CA PRO A 231 -16.09 -16.40 5.02
C PRO A 231 -15.77 -16.71 6.50
N PRO A 232 -16.72 -16.49 7.43
CA PRO A 232 -16.56 -16.94 8.81
C PRO A 232 -16.27 -18.44 8.87
N LEU A 233 -15.49 -18.88 9.87
CA LEU A 233 -15.37 -20.32 10.16
C LEU A 233 -16.76 -20.86 10.50
N GLN A 234 -17.21 -21.88 9.75
CA GLN A 234 -18.43 -22.60 10.11
C GLN A 234 -18.13 -23.45 11.34
N SER A 235 -18.92 -23.26 12.40
CA SER A 235 -18.89 -24.05 13.64
C SER A 235 -19.35 -25.48 13.42
#